data_AF-A0A0A7G2X3-F1
#
_entry.id   AF-A0A0A7G2X3-F1
#
_cell.length_a   1.000
_cell.length_b   1.000
_cell.length_c   1.000
_cell.angle_alpha   90.00
_cell.angle_beta   90.00
_cell.angle_gamma   90.00
#
_symmetry.space_group_name_H-M   'P 1'
#
loop_
_entity.id
_entity.type
_entity.pdbx_description
1 polymer ?
#
loop_
_entity_poly.entity_id
_entity_poly.type
_entity_poly.pdbx_seq_one_letter_code
_entity_poly.pdbx_strand_id
1 'polypeptide(L)'
;MSDNRYSKARYIRDTNLGLLGDPTYRCCEIEVYNPDNINIAINGTIKFICDLYDMNEASCGNPNNANNGTIETNTSAMCKISTPTNPGSRKGIILDLGDIYEIKNINVRHSWKNAEVYIQNVVEISTDGLNWIVVQDSSIFGDYTETEDGLNIEVPYGIGSVNGDGGTANIPGKTIITSSSKPINKNIIWFEITNMSVTGRNKKDTVNKKYKLKM
;
A
#
# COMPACT_ATOMS: atom_id res chain seq x y z
N MET A 1 12.60 -3.62 23.13
CA MET A 1 11.18 -4.00 23.27
C MET A 1 10.53 -3.63 21.95
N SER A 2 9.89 -4.58 21.24
CA SER A 2 9.20 -4.27 19.98
C SER A 2 8.02 -3.36 20.27
N ASP A 3 7.95 -2.23 19.58
CA ASP A 3 6.87 -1.27 19.74
C ASP A 3 5.66 -1.79 18.96
N ASN A 4 4.61 -2.21 19.67
CA ASN A 4 3.40 -2.81 19.09
C ASN A 4 2.49 -1.77 18.38
N ARG A 5 3.10 -0.72 17.83
CA ARG A 5 2.46 0.41 17.13
C ARG A 5 2.73 0.40 15.63
N TYR A 6 3.67 -0.41 15.14
CA TYR A 6 4.04 -0.49 13.73
C TYR A 6 3.94 -1.92 13.17
N SER A 7 3.49 -2.04 11.92
CA SER A 7 3.50 -3.34 11.23
C SER A 7 4.91 -3.74 10.85
N LYS A 8 5.14 -5.05 10.65
CA LYS A 8 6.43 -5.60 10.24
C LYS A 8 6.42 -5.96 8.76
N ALA A 9 7.51 -5.66 8.06
CA ALA A 9 7.67 -6.03 6.67
C ALA A 9 9.16 -6.26 6.33
N ARG A 10 9.39 -7.14 5.37
CA ARG A 10 10.66 -7.27 4.64
C ARG A 10 10.51 -6.79 3.20
N TYR A 11 9.35 -7.02 2.61
CA TYR A 11 9.07 -6.68 1.23
C TYR A 11 8.03 -5.57 1.15
N ILE A 12 8.28 -4.60 0.27
CA ILE A 12 7.32 -3.58 -0.13
C ILE A 12 7.09 -3.77 -1.63
N ARG A 13 5.82 -3.73 -2.04
CA ARG A 13 5.44 -3.78 -3.44
C ARG A 13 4.62 -2.56 -3.76
N ASP A 14 5.03 -1.83 -4.79
CA ASP A 14 4.28 -0.71 -5.34
C ASP A 14 3.95 -1.02 -6.80
N THR A 15 2.67 -0.95 -7.17
CA THR A 15 2.20 -1.26 -8.52
C THR A 15 1.13 -0.28 -8.99
N ASN A 16 1.07 -0.01 -10.29
CA ASN A 16 -0.01 0.74 -10.91
C ASN A 16 -0.27 0.25 -12.35
N LEU A 17 -1.31 0.76 -13.00
CA LEU A 17 -1.60 0.52 -14.42
C LEU A 17 -0.92 1.54 -15.36
N GLY A 18 -0.02 2.36 -14.81
CA GLY A 18 0.57 3.52 -15.45
C GLY A 18 -0.13 4.83 -15.09
N LEU A 19 0.26 5.87 -15.81
CA LEU A 19 -0.31 7.19 -15.74
C LEU A 19 -1.56 7.30 -16.65
N LEU A 20 -2.43 8.25 -16.34
CA LEU A 20 -3.52 8.61 -17.24
C LEU A 20 -2.99 9.07 -18.60
N GLY A 21 -3.24 8.27 -19.65
CA GLY A 21 -2.78 8.54 -21.01
C GLY A 21 -1.37 8.02 -21.35
N ASP A 22 -0.65 7.42 -20.38
CA ASP A 22 0.69 6.84 -20.58
C ASP A 22 0.82 5.56 -19.72
N PRO A 23 0.91 4.36 -20.32
CA PRO A 23 0.96 3.10 -19.56
C PRO A 23 2.30 2.88 -18.84
N THR A 24 3.22 3.84 -18.84
CA THR A 24 4.53 3.72 -18.20
C THR A 24 4.41 3.70 -16.69
N TYR A 25 5.03 2.74 -16.02
CA TYR A 25 5.30 2.84 -14.58
C TYR A 25 6.55 3.67 -14.36
N ARG A 26 6.55 4.54 -13.35
CA ARG A 26 7.69 5.37 -12.96
C ARG A 26 7.83 5.36 -11.44
N CYS A 27 9.08 5.39 -10.98
CA CYS A 27 9.46 5.60 -9.59
C CYS A 27 10.72 6.47 -9.58
N CYS A 28 10.59 7.68 -9.05
CA CYS A 28 11.68 8.61 -8.80
C CYS A 28 12.38 8.31 -7.49
N GLU A 29 11.63 7.84 -6.48
CA GLU A 29 12.17 7.40 -5.19
C GLU A 29 11.10 6.59 -4.43
N ILE A 30 11.52 5.60 -3.67
CA ILE A 30 10.78 4.89 -2.65
C ILE A 30 11.61 4.89 -1.36
N GLU A 31 11.00 5.42 -0.31
CA GLU A 31 11.58 5.51 1.02
C GLU A 31 10.73 4.72 2.00
N VAL A 32 11.39 4.02 2.91
CA VAL A 32 10.71 3.24 3.95
C VAL A 32 11.32 3.63 5.27
N TYR A 33 10.52 4.20 6.16
CA TYR A 33 10.99 4.72 7.43
C TYR A 33 10.63 3.78 8.57
N ASN A 34 11.63 3.47 9.40
CA ASN A 34 11.42 2.75 10.66
C ASN A 34 10.87 3.71 11.75
N PRO A 35 10.56 3.21 12.97
CA PRO A 35 10.06 4.05 14.07
C PRO A 35 11.00 5.20 14.47
N ASP A 36 12.29 5.05 14.23
CA ASP A 36 13.33 6.05 14.50
C ASP A 36 13.49 7.08 13.36
N ASN A 37 12.65 7.02 12.33
CA ASN A 37 12.71 7.82 11.10
C ASN A 37 14.00 7.62 10.27
N ILE A 38 14.57 6.41 10.32
CA ILE A 38 15.68 6.02 9.45
C ILE A 38 15.10 5.44 8.17
N ASN A 39 15.52 5.95 7.01
CA ASN A 39 15.18 5.35 5.71
C ASN A 39 15.93 4.02 5.54
N ILE A 40 15.22 2.92 5.76
CA ILE A 40 15.71 1.55 5.65
C ILE A 40 15.56 0.97 4.23
N ALA A 41 14.98 1.73 3.29
CA ALA A 41 14.99 1.37 1.87
C ALA A 41 16.39 1.53 1.24
N ILE A 42 17.22 2.41 1.82
CA ILE A 42 18.60 2.63 1.39
C ILE A 42 19.37 1.31 1.60
N ASN A 43 19.91 0.76 0.51
CA ASN A 43 20.53 -0.57 0.39
C ASN A 43 19.59 -1.77 0.21
N GLY A 44 18.28 -1.55 0.20
CA GLY A 44 17.35 -2.58 -0.25
C GLY A 44 17.60 -2.95 -1.72
N THR A 45 17.14 -4.13 -2.13
CA THR A 45 17.23 -4.56 -3.53
C THR A 45 15.88 -4.40 -4.22
N ILE A 46 15.88 -3.79 -5.40
CA ILE A 46 14.67 -3.59 -6.18
C ILE A 46 14.62 -4.57 -7.35
N LYS A 47 13.46 -5.22 -7.51
CA LYS A 47 13.11 -6.04 -8.67
C LYS A 47 11.91 -5.44 -9.37
N PHE A 48 11.92 -5.45 -10.70
CA PHE A 48 10.76 -5.02 -11.47
C PHE A 48 9.66 -6.08 -11.46
N ILE A 49 8.43 -5.59 -11.39
CA ILE A 49 7.22 -6.31 -11.76
C ILE A 49 6.88 -5.85 -13.17
N CYS A 50 7.40 -6.58 -14.14
CA CYS A 50 6.86 -6.62 -15.49
C CYS A 50 5.89 -7.80 -15.54
N ASP A 51 4.90 -7.82 -16.44
CA ASP A 51 3.93 -8.92 -16.52
C ASP A 51 4.63 -10.28 -16.36
N LEU A 52 4.05 -11.13 -15.51
CA LEU A 52 4.47 -12.50 -15.19
C LEU A 52 4.61 -13.42 -16.43
N TYR A 53 4.30 -12.93 -17.64
CA TYR A 53 4.19 -13.69 -18.88
C TYR A 53 5.23 -13.36 -19.94
N ASP A 54 6.03 -12.30 -19.81
CA ASP A 54 7.05 -12.00 -20.82
C ASP A 54 8.24 -11.27 -20.19
N MET A 55 9.26 -12.04 -19.79
CA MET A 55 10.54 -11.51 -19.32
C MET A 55 11.43 -11.00 -20.46
N ASN A 56 10.91 -10.90 -21.68
CA ASN A 56 11.62 -10.32 -22.81
C ASN A 56 11.59 -8.80 -22.70
N GLU A 57 12.55 -8.29 -21.93
CA GLU A 57 13.06 -6.91 -21.95
C GLU A 57 11.97 -5.83 -22.12
N ALA A 58 11.20 -5.62 -21.07
CA ALA A 58 10.75 -4.26 -20.85
C ALA A 58 11.98 -3.35 -20.81
N SER A 59 11.89 -2.19 -21.46
CA SER A 59 12.90 -1.13 -21.34
C SER A 59 12.84 -0.58 -19.92
N CYS A 60 13.41 -1.36 -19.01
CA CYS A 60 13.47 -1.10 -17.59
C CYS A 60 14.62 -0.12 -17.35
N GLY A 61 14.33 0.96 -16.64
CA GLY A 61 15.36 1.86 -16.13
C GLY A 61 16.27 1.17 -15.10
N ASN A 62 17.16 1.93 -14.47
CA ASN A 62 17.97 1.40 -13.38
C ASN A 62 17.10 1.32 -12.10
N PRO A 63 16.81 0.13 -11.56
CA PRO A 63 15.96 -0.01 -10.38
C PRO A 63 16.60 0.62 -9.15
N ASN A 64 17.93 0.67 -9.08
CA ASN A 64 18.66 1.20 -7.92
C ASN A 64 18.55 2.73 -7.79
N ASN A 65 18.02 3.42 -8.81
CA ASN A 65 17.76 4.86 -8.72
C ASN A 65 16.45 5.17 -7.98
N ALA A 66 15.67 4.16 -7.60
CA ALA A 66 14.46 4.36 -6.83
C ALA A 66 14.67 4.26 -5.32
N ASN A 67 15.84 3.89 -4.80
CA ASN A 67 16.04 3.79 -3.34
C ASN A 67 17.44 4.24 -2.91
N ASN A 68 18.02 5.20 -3.64
CA ASN A 68 19.37 5.69 -3.38
C ASN A 68 19.39 6.92 -2.45
N GLY A 69 18.24 7.36 -1.94
CA GLY A 69 18.10 8.56 -1.10
C GLY A 69 18.08 9.87 -1.89
N THR A 70 17.95 9.82 -3.23
CA THR A 70 17.94 10.99 -4.11
C THR A 70 16.82 10.88 -5.13
N ILE A 71 15.92 11.87 -5.13
CA ILE A 71 14.83 11.96 -6.11
C ILE A 71 15.41 12.10 -7.52
N GLU A 72 15.17 11.12 -8.38
CA GLU A 72 15.65 11.15 -9.77
C GLU A 72 14.80 12.10 -10.63
N THR A 73 15.40 13.19 -11.10
CA THR A 73 14.74 14.22 -11.93
C THR A 73 14.95 14.00 -13.44
N ASN A 74 15.90 13.14 -13.81
CA ASN A 74 16.13 12.74 -15.19
C ASN A 74 15.25 11.55 -15.58
N THR A 75 14.28 11.82 -16.46
CA THR A 75 13.36 10.82 -17.04
C THR A 75 14.05 9.64 -17.74
N SER A 76 15.31 9.78 -18.14
CA SER A 76 16.09 8.70 -18.74
C SER A 76 16.78 7.81 -17.71
N ALA A 77 17.05 8.33 -16.50
CA ALA A 77 17.74 7.62 -15.43
C ALA A 77 16.78 7.04 -14.37
N MET A 78 15.55 7.53 -14.28
CA MET A 78 14.55 7.02 -13.33
C MET A 78 14.27 5.52 -13.49
N CYS A 79 13.83 4.91 -12.38
CA CYS A 79 13.24 3.58 -12.39
C CYS A 79 11.92 3.66 -13.17
N LYS A 80 11.84 3.01 -14.33
CA LYS A 80 10.66 3.05 -15.20
C LYS A 80 10.46 1.75 -15.95
N ILE A 81 9.20 1.45 -16.29
CA ILE A 81 8.81 0.32 -17.13
C ILE A 81 7.93 0.88 -18.25
N SER A 82 8.50 0.98 -19.47
CA SER A 82 7.95 1.80 -20.56
C SER A 82 7.29 1.05 -21.72
N THR A 83 7.27 -0.29 -21.71
CA THR A 83 6.78 -1.12 -22.84
C THR A 83 5.40 -1.75 -22.57
N PRO A 84 4.68 -2.17 -23.64
CA PRO A 84 3.28 -2.56 -23.55
C PRO A 84 3.18 -4.04 -23.18
N THR A 85 3.29 -4.34 -21.89
CA THR A 85 2.61 -5.53 -21.37
C THR A 85 1.13 -5.17 -21.33
N ASN A 86 0.32 -5.88 -22.12
CA ASN A 86 -1.14 -5.77 -22.31
C ASN A 86 -1.85 -4.56 -21.65
N PRO A 87 -2.61 -3.75 -22.41
CA PRO A 87 -3.46 -2.71 -21.81
C PRO A 87 -4.24 -3.26 -20.61
N GLY A 88 -3.98 -2.73 -19.40
CA GLY A 88 -4.56 -3.21 -18.15
C GLY A 88 -3.69 -4.10 -17.28
N SER A 89 -2.43 -4.40 -17.67
CA SER A 89 -1.48 -5.11 -16.82
C SER A 89 -0.83 -4.21 -15.78
N ARG A 90 -0.68 -4.72 -14.55
CA ARG A 90 0.01 -4.03 -13.46
C ARG A 90 1.52 -4.08 -13.66
N LYS A 91 2.14 -2.92 -13.43
CA LYS A 91 3.59 -2.71 -13.49
C LYS A 91 4.03 -2.16 -12.15
N GLY A 92 5.27 -2.42 -11.77
CA GLY A 92 5.75 -1.91 -10.50
C GLY A 92 7.11 -2.42 -10.07
N ILE A 93 7.35 -2.32 -8.78
CA ILE A 93 8.57 -2.79 -8.13
C ILE A 93 8.27 -3.63 -6.91
N ILE A 94 9.21 -4.52 -6.58
CA ILE A 94 9.34 -5.14 -5.26
C ILE A 94 10.66 -4.67 -4.67
N LEU A 95 10.59 -4.00 -3.52
CA LEU A 95 11.72 -3.66 -2.67
C LEU A 95 11.88 -4.76 -1.61
N ASP A 96 13.00 -5.47 -1.60
CA ASP A 96 13.44 -6.34 -0.51
C ASP A 96 14.40 -5.57 0.39
N LEU A 97 13.99 -5.33 1.64
CA LEU A 97 14.78 -4.64 2.67
C LEU A 97 15.95 -5.47 3.21
N GLY A 98 16.02 -6.77 2.88
CA GLY A 98 17.06 -7.69 3.34
C GLY A 98 16.79 -8.35 4.70
N ASP A 99 15.96 -7.74 5.54
CA ASP A 99 15.49 -8.29 6.83
C ASP A 99 14.05 -7.81 7.13
N ILE A 100 13.44 -8.32 8.21
CA ILE A 100 12.14 -7.88 8.69
C ILE A 100 12.30 -6.68 9.63
N TYR A 101 11.68 -5.56 9.27
CA TYR A 101 11.70 -4.32 10.02
C TYR A 101 10.30 -3.91 10.50
N GLU A 102 10.25 -3.16 11.60
CA GLU A 102 9.07 -2.37 11.95
C GLU A 102 8.99 -1.16 11.01
N ILE A 103 7.83 -0.94 10.40
CA ILE A 103 7.61 0.09 9.39
C ILE A 103 6.68 1.15 9.95
N LYS A 104 7.17 2.40 10.01
CA LYS A 104 6.37 3.56 10.41
C LYS A 104 5.66 4.18 9.21
N ASN A 105 6.39 4.40 8.14
CA ASN A 105 5.91 5.13 6.96
C ASN A 105 6.57 4.59 5.69
N ILE A 106 5.81 4.62 4.60
CA ILE A 106 6.32 4.40 3.25
C ILE A 106 6.04 5.68 2.46
N ASN A 107 7.05 6.18 1.75
CA ASN A 107 6.91 7.26 0.80
C ASN A 107 7.25 6.75 -0.60
N VAL A 108 6.35 6.94 -1.56
CA VAL A 108 6.61 6.61 -2.97
C VAL A 108 6.46 7.87 -3.80
N ARG A 109 7.50 8.25 -4.54
CA ARG A 109 7.46 9.31 -5.54
C ARG A 109 7.51 8.67 -6.91
N HIS A 110 6.44 8.77 -7.67
CA HIS A 110 6.44 8.24 -9.05
C HIS A 110 6.98 9.27 -10.05
N SER A 111 6.91 10.55 -9.69
CA SER A 111 7.37 11.66 -10.53
C SER A 111 8.00 12.76 -9.70
N TRP A 112 8.98 13.43 -10.29
CA TRP A 112 9.48 14.71 -9.78
C TRP A 112 8.60 15.90 -10.24
N LYS A 113 7.67 15.67 -11.18
CA LYS A 113 6.70 16.65 -11.63
C LYS A 113 5.36 16.42 -10.93
N ASN A 114 4.78 17.50 -10.42
CA ASN A 114 3.44 17.46 -9.83
C ASN A 114 2.35 17.17 -10.88
N ALA A 115 1.19 16.73 -10.39
CA ALA A 115 -0.06 16.61 -11.13
C ALA A 115 -0.19 15.43 -12.11
N GLU A 116 0.75 14.47 -12.09
CA GLU A 116 0.55 13.18 -12.76
C GLU A 116 -0.46 12.33 -11.98
N VAL A 117 -1.45 11.77 -12.67
CA VAL A 117 -2.49 10.92 -12.08
C VAL A 117 -2.17 9.47 -12.37
N TYR A 118 -1.98 8.68 -11.32
CA TYR A 118 -1.63 7.26 -11.40
C TYR A 118 -2.86 6.39 -11.23
N ILE A 119 -3.09 5.51 -12.22
CA ILE A 119 -4.30 4.69 -12.28
C ILE A 119 -4.09 3.42 -11.46
N GLN A 120 -5.02 3.17 -10.53
CA GLN A 120 -5.03 1.97 -9.68
C GLN A 120 -3.69 1.69 -8.99
N ASN A 121 -3.08 2.73 -8.41
CA ASN A 121 -1.89 2.58 -7.58
C ASN A 121 -2.22 1.72 -6.34
N VAL A 122 -1.39 0.72 -6.07
CA VAL A 122 -1.52 -0.20 -4.94
C VAL A 122 -0.15 -0.38 -4.30
N VAL A 123 -0.06 -0.12 -3.00
CA VAL A 123 1.12 -0.40 -2.18
C VAL A 123 0.79 -1.50 -1.17
N GLU A 124 1.66 -2.48 -1.08
CA GLU A 124 1.53 -3.65 -0.22
C GLU A 124 2.82 -3.92 0.55
N ILE A 125 2.66 -4.56 1.70
CA ILE A 125 3.78 -5.03 2.53
C ILE A 125 3.70 -6.54 2.76
N SER A 126 4.84 -7.18 2.97
CA SER A 126 4.92 -8.60 3.30
C SER A 126 6.15 -8.92 4.14
N THR A 127 6.07 -9.93 5.02
CA THR A 127 7.22 -10.48 5.73
C THR A 127 7.86 -11.67 5.01
N ASP A 128 7.12 -12.33 4.10
CA ASP A 128 7.51 -13.59 3.46
C ASP A 128 7.56 -13.53 1.93
N GLY A 129 7.07 -12.45 1.33
CA GLY A 129 6.98 -12.24 -0.13
C GLY A 129 5.86 -13.04 -0.80
N LEU A 130 5.05 -13.77 -0.03
CA LEU A 130 3.97 -14.63 -0.49
C LEU A 130 2.61 -14.10 -0.06
N ASN A 131 2.50 -13.70 1.21
CA ASN A 131 1.29 -13.14 1.81
C ASN A 131 1.45 -11.63 1.90
N TRP A 132 0.59 -10.91 1.19
CA TRP A 132 0.69 -9.46 1.04
C TRP A 132 -0.49 -8.77 1.70
N ILE A 133 -0.18 -7.65 2.34
CA ILE A 133 -1.13 -6.79 3.04
C ILE A 133 -1.19 -5.47 2.30
N VAL A 134 -2.37 -5.08 1.82
CA VAL A 134 -2.59 -3.80 1.16
C VAL A 134 -2.57 -2.67 2.19
N VAL A 135 -1.69 -1.68 1.98
CA VAL A 135 -1.58 -0.47 2.80
C VAL A 135 -2.07 0.78 2.08
N GLN A 136 -2.14 0.73 0.75
CA GLN A 136 -2.73 1.78 -0.10
C GLN A 136 -3.35 1.14 -1.35
N ASP A 137 -4.51 1.62 -1.76
CA ASP A 137 -5.20 1.21 -3.00
C ASP A 137 -6.04 2.36 -3.56
N SER A 138 -5.61 2.99 -4.64
CA SER A 138 -6.29 4.13 -5.24
C SER A 138 -7.66 3.77 -5.85
N SER A 139 -7.92 2.50 -6.15
CA SER A 139 -9.27 2.07 -6.57
C SER A 139 -10.30 2.16 -5.43
N ILE A 140 -9.82 2.14 -4.18
CA ILE A 140 -10.62 2.24 -2.96
C ILE A 140 -10.60 3.67 -2.40
N PHE A 141 -9.43 4.31 -2.39
CA PHE A 141 -9.24 5.63 -1.78
C PHE A 141 -9.45 6.82 -2.74
N GLY A 142 -9.69 6.54 -4.02
CA GLY A 142 -9.73 7.53 -5.10
C GLY A 142 -8.38 7.63 -5.81
N ASP A 143 -8.40 8.10 -7.05
CA ASP A 143 -7.19 8.25 -7.85
C ASP A 143 -6.15 9.09 -7.11
N TYR A 144 -4.89 8.66 -7.20
CA TYR A 144 -3.77 9.36 -6.58
C TYR A 144 -3.17 10.35 -7.58
N THR A 145 -3.12 11.62 -7.18
CA THR A 145 -2.40 12.68 -7.90
C THR A 145 -1.08 12.93 -7.20
N GLU A 146 0.02 12.80 -7.93
CA GLU A 146 1.37 13.01 -7.42
C GLU A 146 1.59 14.47 -6.96
N THR A 147 2.26 14.62 -5.82
CA THR A 147 2.69 15.90 -5.23
C THR A 147 4.20 15.88 -4.97
N GLU A 148 4.79 17.05 -4.65
CA GLU A 148 6.23 17.16 -4.34
C GLU A 148 6.63 16.27 -3.15
N ASP A 149 5.70 16.09 -2.21
CA ASP A 149 5.90 15.26 -1.03
C ASP A 149 5.81 13.75 -1.32
N GLY A 150 5.32 13.35 -2.50
CA GLY A 150 5.04 11.96 -2.84
C GLY A 150 3.83 11.35 -2.12
N LEU A 151 3.63 10.05 -2.35
CA LEU A 151 2.60 9.24 -1.73
C LEU A 151 3.06 8.82 -0.33
N ASN A 152 2.60 9.54 0.68
CA ASN A 152 2.93 9.28 2.08
C ASN A 152 1.90 8.33 2.71
N ILE A 153 2.35 7.14 3.13
CA ILE A 153 1.52 6.08 3.71
C ILE A 153 1.99 5.80 5.13
N GLU A 154 1.18 6.11 6.13
CA GLU A 154 1.41 5.64 7.49
C GLU A 154 1.06 4.15 7.61
N VAL A 155 1.93 3.37 8.25
CA VAL A 155 1.77 1.92 8.39
C VAL A 155 1.52 1.56 9.86
N PRO A 156 0.28 1.68 10.37
CA PRO A 156 -0.04 1.32 11.76
C PRO A 156 0.16 -0.18 12.04
N TYR A 157 0.26 -0.54 13.31
CA TYR A 157 0.23 -1.93 13.77
C TYR A 157 -1.12 -2.61 13.50
N GLY A 158 -1.08 -3.91 13.24
CA GLY A 158 -2.28 -4.75 13.19
C GLY A 158 -2.95 -4.79 11.82
N ILE A 159 -2.34 -4.21 10.78
CA ILE A 159 -2.78 -4.46 9.40
C ILE A 159 -2.39 -5.92 9.10
N GLY A 160 -3.33 -6.85 9.31
CA GLY A 160 -3.17 -8.27 8.97
C GLY A 160 -3.27 -9.31 10.09
N SER A 161 -3.61 -8.97 11.34
CA SER A 161 -3.85 -9.98 12.39
C SER A 161 -5.23 -9.86 13.01
N VAL A 162 -6.20 -10.58 12.46
CA VAL A 162 -7.46 -10.91 13.14
C VAL A 162 -7.46 -12.41 13.38
N ASN A 163 -7.20 -12.81 14.64
CA ASN A 163 -7.32 -14.21 15.03
C ASN A 163 -8.78 -14.65 14.95
N GLY A 164 -9.03 -15.75 14.23
CA GLY A 164 -10.32 -16.19 13.71
C GLY A 164 -11.37 -16.68 14.72
N ASP A 165 -11.18 -16.47 16.02
CA ASP A 165 -12.15 -16.90 17.04
C ASP A 165 -12.63 -15.70 17.83
N GLY A 166 -13.69 -15.03 17.36
CA GLY A 166 -14.44 -14.02 18.13
C GLY A 166 -13.59 -12.90 18.75
N GLY A 167 -12.47 -12.53 18.13
CA GLY A 167 -11.48 -11.63 18.72
C GLY A 167 -11.85 -10.16 18.58
N THR A 168 -11.72 -9.43 19.68
CA THR A 168 -11.77 -7.96 19.71
C THR A 168 -10.59 -7.37 18.95
N ALA A 169 -10.84 -6.58 17.90
CA ALA A 169 -9.82 -5.72 17.30
C ALA A 169 -9.60 -4.50 18.20
N ASN A 170 -8.43 -4.40 18.81
CA ASN A 170 -8.06 -3.25 19.64
C ASN A 170 -7.48 -2.15 18.73
N ILE A 171 -8.30 -1.16 18.43
CA ILE A 171 -7.87 0.09 17.81
C ILE A 171 -7.66 1.08 18.96
N PRO A 172 -6.52 1.80 19.05
CA PRO A 172 -6.30 2.80 20.09
C PRO A 172 -7.48 3.78 20.16
N GLY A 173 -8.22 3.75 21.28
CA GLY A 173 -9.36 4.65 21.55
C GLY A 173 -10.76 4.14 21.18
N LYS A 174 -10.95 2.96 20.56
CA LYS A 174 -12.29 2.38 20.31
C LYS A 174 -12.30 0.85 20.34
N THR A 175 -13.09 0.27 21.25
CA THR A 175 -13.44 -1.16 21.26
C THR A 175 -14.57 -1.41 20.25
N ILE A 176 -14.32 -2.23 19.23
CA ILE A 176 -15.35 -2.72 18.32
C ILE A 176 -15.72 -4.14 18.75
N ILE A 177 -16.96 -4.34 19.21
CA ILE A 177 -17.53 -5.66 19.52
C ILE A 177 -18.46 -6.02 18.35
N THR A 178 -18.11 -7.02 17.55
CA THR A 178 -18.99 -7.54 16.50
C THR A 178 -19.83 -8.69 17.07
N SER A 179 -21.17 -8.61 16.98
CA SER A 179 -22.09 -9.64 17.46
C SER A 179 -22.55 -10.63 16.37
N SER A 180 -21.88 -10.71 15.22
CA SER A 180 -22.24 -11.67 14.17
C SER A 180 -21.44 -12.96 14.31
N SER A 181 -22.13 -14.10 14.45
CA SER A 181 -21.60 -15.47 14.43
C SER A 181 -21.05 -15.92 13.06
N LYS A 182 -20.71 -14.99 12.16
CA LYS A 182 -20.10 -15.30 10.87
C LYS A 182 -18.61 -14.94 10.90
N PRO A 183 -17.73 -15.83 10.42
CA PRO A 183 -16.29 -15.59 10.41
C PRO A 183 -15.96 -14.34 9.58
N ILE A 184 -15.16 -13.46 10.16
CA ILE A 184 -14.63 -12.27 9.50
C ILE A 184 -13.62 -12.75 8.45
N ASN A 185 -13.83 -12.36 7.19
CA ASN A 185 -12.91 -12.70 6.10
C ASN A 185 -11.60 -11.90 6.27
N LYS A 186 -10.47 -12.60 6.17
CA LYS A 186 -9.12 -12.13 6.57
C LYS A 186 -8.55 -10.97 5.74
N ASN A 187 -9.24 -10.56 4.67
CA ASN A 187 -8.76 -9.56 3.70
C ASN A 187 -9.63 -8.29 3.66
N ILE A 188 -10.45 -8.04 4.68
CA ILE A 188 -11.46 -6.98 4.64
C ILE A 188 -11.05 -5.79 5.54
N ILE A 189 -10.74 -4.66 4.90
CA ILE A 189 -10.49 -3.33 5.52
C ILE A 189 -11.82 -2.61 5.84
N TRP A 190 -12.97 -3.22 5.51
CA TRP A 190 -14.31 -2.63 5.65
C TRP A 190 -15.34 -3.62 6.20
N PHE A 191 -15.89 -3.41 7.39
CA PHE A 191 -17.10 -4.15 7.78
C PHE A 191 -18.36 -3.35 7.39
N GLU A 192 -19.32 -4.04 6.76
CA GLU A 192 -20.66 -3.51 6.53
C GLU A 192 -21.54 -3.91 7.72
N ILE A 193 -21.95 -2.95 8.56
CA ILE A 193 -22.95 -3.27 9.60
C ILE A 193 -24.32 -3.29 8.92
N THR A 194 -24.80 -4.48 8.60
CA THR A 194 -26.22 -4.69 8.30
C THR A 194 -26.95 -4.95 9.62
N ASN A 195 -27.90 -4.07 9.96
CA ASN A 195 -28.75 -4.08 11.16
C ASN A 195 -28.07 -3.64 12.47
N MET A 196 -27.85 -2.33 12.64
CA MET A 196 -27.76 -1.76 13.98
C MET A 196 -29.15 -1.78 14.64
N SER A 197 -29.37 -2.61 15.65
CA SER A 197 -30.48 -2.40 16.58
C SER A 197 -30.01 -1.40 17.63
N VAL A 198 -30.48 -0.15 17.55
CA VAL A 198 -30.26 0.82 18.62
C VAL A 198 -31.31 0.54 19.70
N THR A 199 -30.92 -0.13 20.79
CA THR A 199 -31.78 -0.23 21.97
C THR A 199 -31.87 1.15 22.60
N GLY A 200 -33.01 1.83 22.43
CA GLY A 200 -33.26 3.10 23.13
C GLY A 200 -34.32 4.04 22.55
N ARG A 201 -34.86 3.81 21.34
CA ARG A 201 -36.01 4.58 20.83
C ARG A 201 -36.73 3.81 19.72
N ASN A 202 -38.06 3.69 19.85
CA ASN A 202 -38.93 3.00 18.90
C ASN A 202 -38.91 3.68 17.52
N LYS A 203 -37.99 3.26 16.64
CA LYS A 203 -38.10 3.35 15.17
C LYS A 203 -37.04 2.46 14.55
N LYS A 204 -37.48 1.48 13.75
CA LYS A 204 -36.61 0.73 12.84
C LYS A 204 -36.29 1.63 11.65
N ASP A 205 -35.23 2.43 11.76
CA ASP A 205 -34.62 3.04 10.60
C ASP A 205 -33.49 2.12 10.15
N THR A 206 -33.70 1.40 9.04
CA THR A 206 -32.64 0.65 8.37
C THR A 206 -31.71 1.66 7.72
N VAL A 207 -30.61 1.97 8.39
CA VAL A 207 -29.60 2.88 7.84
C VAL A 207 -28.40 2.05 7.40
N ASN A 208 -28.28 1.81 6.09
CA ASN A 208 -27.04 1.34 5.50
C ASN A 208 -26.04 2.49 5.53
N LYS A 209 -25.21 2.52 6.58
CA LYS A 209 -24.11 3.48 6.69
C LYS A 209 -22.80 2.74 6.50
N LYS A 210 -22.06 3.13 5.46
CA LYS A 210 -20.64 2.81 5.34
C LYS A 210 -19.88 3.68 6.33
N TYR A 211 -19.19 3.06 7.26
CA TYR A 211 -18.38 3.79 8.23
C TYR A 211 -16.94 3.84 7.73
N LYS A 212 -16.46 5.06 7.51
CA LYS A 212 -15.03 5.34 7.38
C LYS A 212 -14.42 5.21 8.76
N LEU A 213 -13.37 4.39 8.89
CA LEU A 213 -12.50 4.49 10.05
C LEU A 213 -11.80 5.85 9.96
N LYS A 214 -12.28 6.81 10.74
CA LYS A 214 -11.63 8.10 10.91
C LYS A 214 -10.54 7.86 11.95
N MET A 215 -9.34 7.61 11.46
CA MET A 215 -8.10 7.64 12.25
C MET A 215 -7.77 9.09 12.57
#